data_AF-A0A450ZFK8-F1
#
_entry.id   AF-A0A450ZFK8-F1
#
_cell.length_a   1.000
_cell.length_b   1.000
_cell.length_c   1.000
_cell.angle_alpha   90.00
_cell.angle_beta   90.00
_cell.angle_gamma   90.00
#
_symmetry.space_group_name_H-M   'P 1'
#
loop_
_entity.id
_entity.type
_entity.pdbx_description
1 polymer ?
#
loop_
_entity_poly.entity_id
_entity_poly.type
_entity_poly.pdbx_seq_one_letter_code
_entity_poly.pdbx_strand_id
1 'polypeptide(L)'
;MLANYPISAQAGKLAEVHLPGTIRNALIDFIAEELPHWRDHPDRPLETAEEALTGYLCDHLNSAAKESTGWNWVQFRTEIRDEIKRVRKIDLVPKPCGAVLFIESRRHTQFDTLIPIECKRLPTPKGEDRDEREYVATRRKAQRGVSSVSSSVITARPIAWRT
;
A
#
# COMPACT_ATOMS: atom_id res chain seq x y z
N MET A 1 -3.78 -17.39 7.22
CA MET A 1 -2.72 -18.38 7.56
C MET A 1 -1.56 -18.21 6.59
N LEU A 2 -0.61 -17.32 6.89
CA LEU A 2 0.69 -17.31 6.21
C LEU A 2 1.57 -18.38 6.85
N ALA A 3 2.33 -19.12 6.04
CA ALA A 3 3.27 -20.12 6.56
C ALA A 3 4.46 -19.41 7.22
N ASN A 4 5.07 -20.03 8.23
CA ASN A 4 6.35 -19.54 8.79
C ASN A 4 7.43 -19.60 7.71
N TYR A 5 7.75 -18.46 7.10
CA TYR A 5 8.84 -18.35 6.15
C TYR A 5 10.18 -18.41 6.89
N PRO A 6 11.16 -19.20 6.44
CA PRO A 6 12.44 -19.35 7.13
C PRO A 6 13.22 -18.04 7.06
N ILE A 7 13.44 -17.43 8.23
CA ILE A 7 14.26 -16.23 8.40
C ILE A 7 15.71 -16.68 8.58
N SER A 8 16.58 -16.37 7.59
CA SER A 8 18.02 -16.60 7.72
C SER A 8 18.68 -15.36 8.32
N ALA A 9 18.99 -15.40 9.62
CA ALA A 9 19.64 -14.31 10.34
C ALA A 9 21.09 -14.67 10.70
N GLN A 10 22.02 -13.77 10.38
CA GLN A 10 23.44 -13.87 10.74
C GLN A 10 23.85 -12.59 11.48
N ALA A 11 24.62 -12.70 12.56
CA ALA A 11 25.00 -11.55 13.37
C ALA A 11 25.72 -10.48 12.52
N GLY A 12 25.24 -9.24 12.58
CA GLY A 12 25.76 -8.12 11.78
C GLY A 12 25.24 -8.04 10.33
N LYS A 13 24.41 -8.97 9.87
CA LYS A 13 23.78 -8.95 8.54
C LYS A 13 22.26 -8.81 8.68
N LEU A 14 21.63 -8.03 7.80
CA LEU A 14 20.16 -8.02 7.69
C LEU A 14 19.66 -9.43 7.38
N ALA A 15 18.55 -9.84 8.00
CA ALA A 15 17.96 -11.14 7.75
C ALA A 15 17.48 -11.26 6.30
N GLU A 16 17.58 -12.45 5.72
CA GLU A 16 17.07 -12.75 4.38
C GLU A 16 15.76 -13.53 4.50
N VAL A 17 14.70 -13.02 3.86
CA VAL A 17 13.34 -13.58 3.91
C VAL A 17 12.87 -13.89 2.49
N HIS A 18 12.57 -15.16 2.23
CA HIS A 18 12.09 -15.63 0.92
C HIS A 18 10.57 -15.72 0.90
N LEU A 19 9.94 -15.03 -0.06
CA LEU A 19 8.49 -14.85 -0.14
C LEU A 19 7.99 -15.23 -1.54
N PRO A 20 6.80 -15.86 -1.64
CA PRO A 20 6.19 -16.19 -2.93
C PRO A 20 5.71 -14.92 -3.64
N GLY A 21 5.57 -14.94 -4.98
CA GLY A 21 5.02 -13.81 -5.74
C GLY A 21 3.60 -13.40 -5.34
N THR A 22 2.84 -14.32 -4.74
CA THR A 22 1.52 -14.06 -4.17
C THR A 22 1.54 -13.12 -2.96
N ILE A 23 2.72 -12.81 -2.39
CA ILE A 23 2.84 -11.90 -1.24
C ILE A 23 2.27 -10.51 -1.52
N ARG A 24 2.28 -10.06 -2.78
CA ARG A 24 1.65 -8.80 -3.19
C ARG A 24 0.14 -8.78 -2.93
N ASN A 25 -0.54 -9.90 -3.16
CA ASN A 25 -1.97 -10.02 -2.90
C ASN A 25 -2.21 -10.10 -1.39
N ALA A 26 -1.45 -10.93 -0.68
CA ALA A 26 -1.55 -11.02 0.79
C ALA A 26 -1.30 -9.68 1.49
N LEU A 27 -0.45 -8.80 0.93
CA LEU A 27 -0.21 -7.44 1.44
C LEU A 27 -1.41 -6.52 1.21
N ILE A 28 -2.09 -6.65 0.06
CA ILE A 28 -3.35 -5.95 -0.21
C ILE A 28 -4.45 -6.45 0.72
N ASP A 29 -4.50 -7.77 0.97
CA ASP A 29 -5.46 -8.40 1.88
C ASP A 29 -5.23 -7.94 3.33
N PHE A 30 -3.98 -7.91 3.81
CA PHE A 30 -3.62 -7.35 5.12
C PHE A 30 -4.06 -5.90 5.29
N ILE A 31 -3.80 -5.04 4.29
CA ILE A 31 -4.28 -3.66 4.31
C ILE A 31 -5.82 -3.65 4.34
N ALA A 32 -6.49 -4.49 3.54
CA ALA A 32 -7.95 -4.61 3.52
C ALA A 32 -8.55 -5.05 4.87
N GLU A 33 -7.86 -5.90 5.62
CA GLU A 33 -8.22 -6.36 6.97
C GLU A 33 -8.00 -5.26 8.04
N GLU A 34 -6.96 -4.43 7.91
CA GLU A 34 -6.67 -3.34 8.85
C GLU A 34 -7.54 -2.08 8.65
N LEU A 35 -8.02 -1.83 7.43
CA LEU A 35 -8.78 -0.63 7.09
C LEU A 35 -10.04 -0.37 7.94
N PRO A 36 -10.87 -1.37 8.31
CA PRO A 36 -11.96 -1.17 9.26
C PRO A 36 -11.47 -0.78 10.66
N HIS A 37 -10.43 -1.47 11.17
CA HIS A 37 -9.87 -1.22 12.50
C HIS A 37 -9.32 0.22 12.62
N TRP A 38 -8.64 0.71 11.58
CA TRP A 38 -8.23 2.11 11.49
C TRP A 38 -9.42 3.07 11.42
N ARG A 39 -10.37 2.82 10.50
CA ARG A 39 -11.48 3.74 10.18
C ARG A 39 -12.39 3.97 11.38
N ASP A 40 -12.65 2.89 12.11
CA ASP A 40 -13.56 2.82 13.24
C ASP A 40 -12.81 2.91 14.60
N HIS A 41 -11.50 3.27 14.60
CA HIS A 41 -10.69 3.40 15.81
C HIS A 41 -11.23 4.51 16.73
N PRO A 42 -11.46 4.25 18.04
CA PRO A 42 -12.15 5.19 18.94
C PRO A 42 -11.42 6.52 19.10
N ASP A 43 -10.09 6.49 19.18
CA ASP A 43 -9.26 7.70 19.35
C ASP A 43 -8.86 8.36 18.01
N ARG A 44 -9.44 7.96 16.86
CA ARG A 44 -9.05 8.55 15.57
C ARG A 44 -9.46 10.03 15.52
N PRO A 45 -8.53 10.96 15.24
CA PRO A 45 -8.87 12.38 15.12
C PRO A 45 -9.93 12.64 14.04
N LEU A 46 -10.83 13.59 14.32
CA LEU A 46 -11.76 14.11 13.33
C LEU A 46 -10.99 14.96 12.30
N GLU A 47 -10.64 14.33 11.19
CA GLU A 47 -9.86 14.94 10.11
C GLU A 47 -10.54 14.75 8.75
N THR A 48 -10.32 15.70 7.85
CA THR A 48 -10.91 15.77 6.51
C THR A 48 -9.89 15.89 5.38
N ALA A 49 -8.67 16.37 5.68
CA ALA A 49 -7.58 16.50 4.73
C ALA A 49 -7.01 15.12 4.33
N GLU A 50 -6.93 14.85 3.03
CA GLU A 50 -6.47 13.55 2.50
C GLU A 50 -5.02 13.24 2.91
N GLU A 51 -4.15 14.25 3.01
CA GLU A 51 -2.75 14.09 3.45
C GLU A 51 -2.65 13.62 4.91
N ALA A 52 -3.36 14.29 5.83
CA ALA A 52 -3.37 13.93 7.25
C ALA A 52 -4.03 12.56 7.51
N LEU A 53 -5.13 12.25 6.80
CA LEU A 53 -5.76 10.92 6.85
C LEU A 53 -4.81 9.82 6.34
N THR A 54 -4.04 10.10 5.28
CA THR A 54 -3.02 9.17 4.75
C THR A 54 -1.87 8.97 5.74
N GLY A 55 -1.47 10.04 6.46
CA GLY A 55 -0.53 9.97 7.57
C GLY A 55 -1.00 9.03 8.68
N TYR A 56 -2.20 9.26 9.23
CA TYR A 56 -2.77 8.42 10.28
C TYR A 56 -2.95 6.96 9.85
N LEU A 57 -3.28 6.70 8.58
CA LEU A 57 -3.33 5.35 8.03
C LEU A 57 -1.95 4.69 8.01
N CYS A 58 -0.92 5.44 7.61
CA CYS A 58 0.47 4.98 7.61
C CYS A 58 0.95 4.61 9.02
N ASP A 59 0.62 5.40 10.03
CA ASP A 59 1.00 5.13 11.43
C ASP A 59 0.30 3.88 11.98
N HIS A 60 -0.99 3.70 11.70
CA HIS A 60 -1.74 2.49 12.04
C HIS A 60 -1.16 1.24 11.37
N LEU A 61 -0.97 1.27 10.04
CA LEU A 61 -0.45 0.13 9.30
C LEU A 61 0.98 -0.25 9.73
N ASN A 62 1.82 0.73 10.09
CA ASN A 62 3.14 0.46 10.69
C ASN A 62 3.03 -0.22 12.05
N SER A 63 2.06 0.17 12.88
CA SER A 63 1.84 -0.40 14.21
C SER A 63 1.33 -1.83 14.11
N ALA A 64 0.28 -2.07 13.32
CA ALA A 64 -0.28 -3.39 13.04
C ALA A 64 0.75 -4.33 12.38
N ALA A 65 1.54 -3.85 11.42
CA ALA A 65 2.58 -4.65 10.77
C ALA A 65 3.67 -5.08 11.77
N LYS A 66 4.10 -4.18 12.66
CA LYS A 66 5.10 -4.47 13.69
C LYS A 66 4.64 -5.51 14.72
N GLU A 67 3.36 -5.48 15.09
CA GLU A 67 2.75 -6.45 16.01
C GLU A 67 2.42 -7.80 15.33
N SER A 68 2.26 -7.80 14.01
CA SER A 68 2.03 -9.01 13.24
C SER A 68 3.29 -9.87 13.07
N THR A 69 3.18 -11.15 13.44
CA THR A 69 4.20 -12.17 13.16
C THR A 69 4.42 -12.42 11.66
N GLY A 70 3.47 -12.01 10.80
CA GLY A 70 3.53 -12.19 9.35
C GLY A 70 4.02 -10.97 8.56
N TRP A 71 4.03 -9.77 9.16
CA TRP A 71 4.25 -8.49 8.44
C TRP A 71 5.31 -7.57 9.06
N ASN A 72 5.97 -7.98 10.15
CA ASN A 72 6.99 -7.19 10.86
C ASN A 72 8.27 -6.85 10.06
N TRP A 73 8.35 -7.29 8.80
CA TRP A 73 9.38 -6.97 7.80
C TRP A 73 8.91 -5.93 6.77
N VAL A 74 7.70 -5.35 6.93
CA VAL A 74 7.17 -4.23 6.15
C VAL A 74 7.13 -2.96 7.01
N GLN A 75 7.47 -1.84 6.38
CA GLN A 75 7.15 -0.49 6.87
C GLN A 75 6.35 0.25 5.80
N PHE A 76 5.36 1.02 6.21
CA PHE A 76 4.61 1.92 5.36
C PHE A 76 5.21 3.32 5.41
N ARG A 77 5.21 4.03 4.27
CA ARG A 77 5.71 5.39 4.12
C ARG A 77 4.76 6.20 3.27
N THR A 78 4.51 7.44 3.67
CA THR A 78 3.79 8.42 2.86
C THR A 78 4.73 9.19 1.94
N GLU A 79 4.16 9.90 0.97
CA GLU A 79 4.81 11.00 0.22
C GLU A 79 6.05 10.64 -0.60
N ILE A 80 6.22 9.37 -0.97
CA ILE A 80 7.39 8.96 -1.73
C ILE A 80 7.25 9.46 -3.18
N ARG A 81 8.24 10.25 -3.62
CA ARG A 81 8.37 10.68 -5.03
C ARG A 81 8.51 9.43 -5.90
N ASP A 82 7.65 9.31 -6.91
CA ASP A 82 7.67 8.21 -7.87
C ASP A 82 9.08 8.06 -8.49
N GLU A 83 9.65 6.87 -8.32
CA GLU A 83 11.03 6.51 -8.69
C GLU A 83 11.26 6.62 -10.22
N ILE A 84 10.20 6.51 -11.01
CA ILE A 84 10.20 6.58 -12.48
C ILE A 84 9.78 7.99 -12.95
N LYS A 85 8.78 8.60 -12.30
CA LYS A 85 8.25 9.93 -12.63
C LYS A 85 8.26 10.84 -11.41
N ARG A 86 9.43 11.36 -11.05
CA ARG A 86 9.75 12.23 -9.88
C ARG A 86 8.82 13.43 -9.60
N VAL A 87 7.89 13.74 -10.51
CA VAL A 87 6.84 14.76 -10.40
C VAL A 87 5.62 14.26 -9.61
N ARG A 88 5.33 12.95 -9.60
CA ARG A 88 4.14 12.38 -8.95
C ARG A 88 4.48 11.98 -7.51
N LYS A 89 3.72 12.53 -6.55
CA LYS A 89 3.68 12.09 -5.14
C LYS A 89 2.80 10.84 -5.09
N ILE A 90 3.30 9.74 -4.54
CA ILE A 90 2.49 8.55 -4.23
C ILE A 90 2.04 8.69 -2.78
N ASP A 91 0.75 8.49 -2.52
CA ASP A 91 0.14 8.71 -1.21
C ASP A 91 0.74 7.78 -0.16
N LEU A 92 0.81 6.48 -0.46
CA LEU A 92 1.30 5.45 0.46
C LEU A 92 2.12 4.38 -0.29
N VAL A 93 3.23 3.94 0.30
CA VAL A 93 4.02 2.79 -0.18
C VAL A 93 4.47 1.89 0.97
N PRO A 94 4.30 0.56 0.87
CA PRO A 94 5.00 -0.39 1.70
C PRO A 94 6.41 -0.65 1.14
N LYS A 95 7.40 -0.66 2.03
CA LYS A 95 8.80 -0.98 1.76
C LYS A 95 9.30 -2.03 2.77
N PRO A 96 10.33 -2.82 2.45
CA PRO A 96 11.00 -3.67 3.43
C PRO A 96 11.52 -2.90 4.65
N CYS A 97 11.53 -3.53 5.82
CA CYS A 97 12.22 -3.07 7.03
C CYS A 97 12.83 -4.28 7.76
N GLY A 98 13.93 -4.08 8.50
CA GLY A 98 14.60 -5.14 9.28
C GLY A 98 15.24 -6.30 8.50
N ALA A 99 14.88 -6.48 7.22
CA ALA A 99 15.26 -7.59 6.38
C ALA A 99 15.48 -7.20 4.91
N VAL A 100 16.17 -8.06 4.17
CA VAL A 100 16.19 -8.11 2.71
C VAL A 100 15.18 -9.16 2.26
N LEU A 101 14.27 -8.78 1.37
CA LEU A 101 13.26 -9.71 0.86
C LEU A 101 13.70 -10.28 -0.49
N PHE A 102 13.38 -11.54 -0.73
CA PHE A 102 13.47 -12.18 -2.04
C PHE A 102 12.07 -12.61 -2.48
N ILE A 103 11.48 -11.84 -3.39
CA ILE A 103 10.13 -12.07 -3.94
C ILE A 103 10.31 -12.54 -5.39
N GLU A 104 9.88 -13.75 -5.71
CA GLU A 104 10.12 -14.37 -7.04
C GLU A 104 11.59 -14.31 -7.48
N SER A 105 12.51 -14.54 -6.54
CA SER A 105 13.97 -14.39 -6.69
C SER A 105 14.47 -12.96 -6.99
N ARG A 106 13.61 -11.94 -7.04
CA ARG A 106 14.00 -10.54 -7.06
C ARG A 106 14.32 -10.05 -5.65
N ARG A 107 15.48 -9.42 -5.48
CA ARG A 107 15.91 -8.80 -4.23
C ARG A 107 15.22 -7.45 -4.04
N HIS A 108 14.67 -7.22 -2.84
CA HIS A 108 14.11 -5.95 -2.38
C HIS A 108 14.72 -5.56 -1.04
N THR A 109 15.00 -4.27 -0.87
CA THR A 109 15.62 -3.65 0.31
C THR A 109 14.74 -2.49 0.80
N GLN A 110 15.07 -1.89 1.95
CA GLN A 110 14.33 -0.74 2.50
C GLN A 110 14.18 0.47 1.57
N PHE A 111 14.95 0.53 0.48
CA PHE A 111 14.87 1.58 -0.51
C PHE A 111 13.84 1.27 -1.61
N ASP A 112 13.49 0.00 -1.83
CA ASP A 112 12.63 -0.46 -2.92
C ASP A 112 11.14 -0.36 -2.55
N THR A 113 10.34 0.22 -3.44
CA THR A 113 8.87 0.21 -3.33
C THR A 113 8.31 -1.18 -3.69
N LEU A 114 7.50 -1.78 -2.80
CA LEU A 114 6.83 -3.06 -3.09
C LEU A 114 5.61 -2.85 -3.99
N ILE A 115 4.72 -1.92 -3.62
CA ILE A 115 3.56 -1.49 -4.44
C ILE A 115 3.26 0.00 -4.22
N PRO A 116 2.99 0.79 -5.28
CA PRO A 116 2.38 2.11 -5.11
C PRO A 116 0.91 1.97 -4.72
N ILE A 117 0.46 2.76 -3.74
CA ILE A 117 -0.93 2.83 -3.29
C ILE A 117 -1.38 4.29 -3.34
N GLU A 118 -2.55 4.51 -3.94
CA GLU A 118 -3.23 5.80 -4.02
C GLU A 118 -4.39 5.80 -3.01
N CYS A 119 -4.50 6.83 -2.20
CA CYS A 119 -5.50 6.98 -1.16
C CYS A 119 -6.54 8.03 -1.60
N LYS A 120 -7.82 7.65 -1.66
CA LYS A 120 -8.90 8.53 -2.15
C LYS A 120 -10.13 8.47 -1.26
N ARG A 121 -10.58 9.62 -0.74
CA ARG A 121 -11.74 9.72 0.16
C ARG A 121 -13.06 9.35 -0.54
N LEU A 122 -13.95 8.57 0.09
CA LEU A 122 -15.27 8.21 -0.45
C LEU A 122 -16.37 8.11 0.62
N PRO A 123 -17.52 8.80 0.49
CA PRO A 123 -17.96 9.56 -0.68
C PRO A 123 -17.06 10.78 -0.91
N THR A 124 -16.86 11.10 -2.19
CA THR A 124 -16.08 12.26 -2.61
C THR A 124 -16.61 13.51 -1.91
N PRO A 125 -15.77 14.27 -1.19
CA PRO A 125 -16.20 15.53 -0.60
C PRO A 125 -16.74 16.46 -1.67
N LYS A 126 -17.91 17.07 -1.42
CA LYS A 126 -18.51 18.03 -2.35
C LYS A 126 -17.67 19.32 -2.37
N GLY A 127 -17.12 19.68 -3.53
CA GLY A 127 -16.35 20.91 -3.73
C GLY A 127 -16.20 21.21 -5.22
N GLU A 128 -16.14 22.49 -5.58
CA GLU A 128 -16.27 22.94 -6.99
C GLU A 128 -15.04 22.61 -7.86
N ASP A 129 -13.85 22.46 -7.26
CA ASP A 129 -12.58 22.19 -7.96
C ASP A 129 -12.25 20.70 -8.19
N ARG A 130 -13.16 19.75 -7.90
CA ARG A 130 -12.85 18.31 -7.96
C ARG A 130 -13.63 17.58 -9.05
N ASP A 131 -12.90 17.03 -10.03
CA ASP A 131 -13.48 16.25 -11.13
C ASP A 131 -14.06 14.92 -10.60
N GLU A 132 -15.36 14.73 -10.76
CA GLU A 132 -16.07 13.49 -10.40
C GLU A 132 -15.43 12.24 -11.03
N ARG A 133 -14.74 12.40 -12.18
CA ARG A 133 -14.03 11.32 -12.89
C ARG A 133 -12.83 10.77 -12.12
N GLU A 134 -12.23 11.54 -11.22
CA GLU A 134 -11.13 11.09 -10.36
C GLU A 134 -11.54 9.93 -9.44
N TYR A 135 -12.85 9.79 -9.17
CA TYR A 135 -13.41 8.80 -8.25
C TYR A 135 -14.23 7.70 -8.97
N VAL A 136 -14.24 7.66 -10.31
CA VAL A 136 -14.97 6.64 -11.09
C VAL A 136 -14.22 5.30 -11.10
N ALA A 137 -14.70 4.34 -10.31
CA ALA A 137 -14.35 2.93 -10.47
C ALA A 137 -14.90 2.39 -11.81
N THR A 138 -14.07 2.38 -12.85
CA THR A 138 -14.49 2.01 -14.22
C THR A 138 -14.91 0.54 -14.34
N ARG A 139 -16.23 0.31 -14.34
CA ARG A 139 -16.84 -0.97 -14.70
C ARG A 139 -16.72 -1.17 -16.23
N ARG A 140 -15.66 -1.90 -16.65
CA ARG A 140 -15.27 -2.28 -18.03
C ARG A 140 -16.34 -2.18 -19.14
N LYS A 141 -15.96 -1.51 -20.24
CA LYS A 141 -15.92 -2.12 -21.60
C LYS A 141 -14.86 -1.42 -22.47
N ALA A 142 -14.42 -2.07 -23.54
CA ALA A 142 -13.19 -1.75 -24.29
C ALA A 142 -13.45 -1.13 -25.69
N GLN A 143 -12.35 -0.86 -26.41
CA GLN A 143 -12.20 -0.28 -27.76
C GLN A 143 -12.28 1.27 -27.76
N ARG A 144 -11.26 2.04 -28.19
CA ARG A 144 -10.08 1.79 -29.05
C ARG A 144 -8.90 2.67 -28.55
N GLY A 145 -7.60 2.37 -28.72
CA GLY A 145 -6.90 1.16 -29.21
C GLY A 145 -5.47 1.46 -29.72
N VAL A 146 -4.45 0.66 -29.31
CA VAL A 146 -3.01 0.71 -29.71
C VAL A 146 -2.22 1.92 -29.12
N SER A 147 -1.07 1.82 -28.42
CA SER A 147 0.03 0.83 -28.43
C SER A 147 0.41 0.24 -27.05
N SER A 148 1.28 -0.78 -27.07
CA SER A 148 1.72 -1.62 -25.96
C SER A 148 2.69 -1.00 -24.93
N VAL A 149 2.38 -1.14 -23.63
CA VAL A 149 3.20 -1.88 -22.63
C VAL A 149 2.24 -2.47 -21.60
N SER A 150 2.38 -3.75 -21.28
CA SER A 150 1.55 -4.40 -20.26
C SER A 150 1.98 -3.98 -18.85
N SER A 151 1.15 -3.19 -18.18
CA SER A 151 1.19 -3.04 -16.73
C SER A 151 -0.24 -3.04 -16.24
N SER A 152 -0.67 -4.21 -15.77
CA SER A 152 -1.96 -4.39 -15.13
C SER A 152 -2.03 -3.53 -13.87
N VAL A 153 -2.54 -2.32 -14.02
CA VAL A 153 -2.95 -1.47 -12.90
C VAL A 153 -4.08 -2.21 -12.21
N ILE A 154 -3.74 -2.99 -11.19
CA ILE A 154 -4.67 -3.40 -10.16
C ILE A 154 -4.96 -2.12 -9.39
N THR A 155 -5.93 -1.35 -9.89
CA THR A 155 -6.74 -0.51 -9.03
C THR A 155 -7.34 -1.46 -8.00
N ALA A 156 -6.74 -1.49 -6.81
CA ALA A 156 -7.46 -1.93 -5.64
C ALA A 156 -8.82 -1.21 -5.65
N ARG A 157 -9.88 -1.90 -5.21
CA ARG A 157 -11.18 -1.26 -5.02
C ARG A 157 -10.95 0.07 -4.30
N PRO A 158 -11.55 1.19 -4.73
CA PRO A 158 -11.43 2.44 -4.00
C PRO A 158 -11.70 2.17 -2.52
N ILE A 159 -10.69 2.43 -1.69
CA ILE A 159 -10.80 2.22 -0.25
C ILE A 159 -11.86 3.20 0.24
N ALA A 160 -13.05 2.69 0.52
CA ALA A 160 -14.24 3.52 0.59
C ALA A 160 -14.43 4.07 2.01
N TRP A 161 -13.80 5.21 2.29
CA TRP A 161 -13.80 5.89 3.60
C TRP A 161 -15.14 6.51 4.00
N ARG A 162 -16.17 5.69 4.24
CA ARG A 162 -17.41 6.19 4.85
C ARG A 162 -17.07 6.89 6.17
N THR A 163 -17.28 8.20 6.18
CA THR A 163 -17.59 9.01 7.36
C THR A 163 -18.89 8.53 7.99
#